data_AF-A0A847IS48-F1
#
_entry.id   AF-A0A847IS48-F1
#
_cell.length_a   1.000
_cell.length_b   1.000
_cell.length_c   1.000
_cell.angle_alpha   90.00
_cell.angle_beta   90.00
_cell.angle_gamma   90.00
#
_symmetry.space_group_name_H-M   'P 1'
#
loop_
_entity.id
_entity.type
_entity.pdbx_description
1 polymer ?
#
loop_
_entity_poly.entity_id
_entity_poly.type
_entity_poly.pdbx_seq_one_letter_code
_entity_poly.pdbx_strand_id
1 'polypeptide(L)' 'MNTLSYKTVSANKATVTKEWVLLDATDQVLGRLAVKAATLLRGKHKPNYTPHVDCGDNVIIINA' A
#
# COMPACT_ATOMS: atom_id res chain seq x y z
N MET A 1 -23.69 26.08 3.56
CA MET A 1 -22.40 26.56 2.98
C MET A 1 -21.28 25.69 3.53
N ASN A 2 -20.33 25.30 2.70
CA ASN A 2 -19.14 24.59 3.15
C ASN A 2 -18.21 25.59 3.86
N THR A 3 -18.21 25.61 5.19
CA THR A 3 -17.55 26.62 6.03
C THR A 3 -16.08 26.31 6.33
N LEU A 4 -15.58 25.14 5.93
CA LEU A 4 -14.21 24.71 6.20
C LEU A 4 -13.25 25.23 5.12
N SER A 5 -12.33 26.10 5.54
CA SER A 5 -11.29 26.72 4.71
C SER A 5 -10.19 25.75 4.27
N TYR A 6 -9.85 24.75 5.10
CA TYR A 6 -8.82 23.75 4.78
C TYR A 6 -9.33 22.32 5.03
N LYS A 7 -9.06 21.41 4.10
CA LYS A 7 -9.52 20.01 4.15
C LYS A 7 -8.40 19.06 3.75
N THR A 8 -8.35 17.91 4.41
CA THR A 8 -7.47 16.82 4.01
C THR A 8 -7.98 16.20 2.72
N VAL A 9 -7.18 16.29 1.67
CA VAL A 9 -7.49 15.66 0.38
C VAL A 9 -7.24 14.16 0.50
N SER A 10 -8.27 13.37 0.27
CA SER A 10 -8.15 11.90 0.19
C SER A 10 -7.74 11.48 -1.22
N ALA A 11 -6.98 10.39 -1.33
CA ALA A 11 -6.61 9.83 -2.62
C ALA A 11 -7.83 9.20 -3.30
N ASN A 12 -7.92 9.32 -4.62
CA ASN A 12 -8.96 8.72 -5.45
C ASN A 12 -8.37 7.65 -6.37
N LYS A 13 -9.19 6.77 -6.93
CA LYS A 13 -8.73 5.70 -7.85
C LYS A 13 -7.89 6.21 -9.03
N ALA A 14 -8.15 7.42 -9.52
CA ALA A 14 -7.39 8.03 -10.61
C ALA A 14 -6.01 8.57 -10.19
N THR A 15 -5.82 8.89 -8.90
CA THR A 15 -4.57 9.45 -8.38
C THR A 15 -3.68 8.39 -7.72
N VAL A 16 -4.21 7.18 -7.50
CA VAL A 16 -3.45 6.07 -6.95
C VAL A 16 -2.49 5.53 -8.02
N THR A 17 -1.21 5.58 -7.73
CA THR A 17 -0.17 4.88 -8.49
C THR A 17 0.09 3.53 -7.85
N LYS A 18 -0.15 2.45 -8.61
CA LYS A 18 0.17 1.09 -8.19
C LYS A 18 1.47 0.65 -8.85
N GLU A 19 2.44 0.29 -8.04
CA GLU A 19 3.72 -0.24 -8.49
C GLU A 19 3.73 -1.76 -8.39
N TRP A 20 4.67 -2.39 -9.09
CA TRP A 20 4.93 -3.82 -9.00
C TRP A 20 6.19 -4.03 -8.17
N VAL A 21 6.02 -4.73 -7.05
CA VAL A 21 7.10 -5.00 -6.10
C VAL A 21 7.39 -6.50 -6.10
N LEU A 22 8.66 -6.84 -6.32
CA LEU A 22 9.15 -8.21 -6.24
C LEU A 22 9.74 -8.46 -4.85
N LEU A 23 9.30 -9.52 -4.17
CA LEU A 23 9.83 -9.96 -2.88
C LEU A 23 10.47 -11.34 -3.02
N ASP A 24 11.74 -11.45 -2.66
CA ASP A 24 12.44 -12.73 -2.53
C ASP A 24 12.20 -13.31 -1.12
N ALA A 25 11.67 -14.53 -1.06
CA ALA A 25 11.38 -15.22 0.18
C ALA A 25 12.53 -16.11 0.69
N THR A 26 13.67 -16.16 -0.03
CA THR A 26 14.84 -16.95 0.37
C THR A 26 15.33 -16.58 1.78
N ASP A 27 15.52 -17.60 2.63
CA ASP A 27 15.94 -17.48 4.03
C ASP A 27 15.08 -16.53 4.89
N GLN A 28 13.84 -16.24 4.48
CA GLN A 28 12.93 -15.39 5.24
C GLN A 28 12.01 -16.19 6.15
N VAL A 29 11.82 -15.69 7.38
CA VAL A 29 10.81 -16.23 8.29
C VAL A 29 9.42 -15.85 7.76
N LEU A 30 8.58 -16.85 7.49
CA LEU A 30 7.24 -16.71 6.90
C LEU A 30 6.43 -15.55 7.51
N GLY A 31 6.33 -15.50 8.84
CA GLY A 31 5.54 -14.46 9.52
C GLY A 31 6.09 -13.04 9.29
N ARG A 32 7.41 -12.87 9.24
CA ARG A 32 8.03 -11.55 9.01
C ARG A 32 7.86 -11.10 7.57
N LEU A 33 7.99 -12.03 6.61
CA LEU A 33 7.75 -11.77 5.20
C LEU A 33 6.27 -11.41 4.97
N ALA A 34 5.35 -12.18 5.54
CA ALA A 34 3.91 -11.97 5.40
C ALA A 34 3.47 -10.58 5.90
N VAL A 35 3.99 -10.13 7.05
CA VAL A 35 3.68 -8.78 7.59
C VAL A 35 4.18 -7.68 6.66
N LYS A 36 5.38 -7.82 6.09
CA LYS A 36 5.92 -6.86 5.12
C LYS A 36 5.07 -6.84 3.84
N ALA A 37 4.78 -8.01 3.28
CA ALA A 37 3.94 -8.14 2.09
C ALA A 37 2.54 -7.53 2.32
N ALA A 38 1.90 -7.80 3.45
CA ALA A 38 0.60 -7.21 3.80
C ALA A 38 0.65 -5.68 3.93
N THR A 39 1.76 -5.12 4.41
CA THR A 39 1.95 -3.66 4.52
C THR A 39 2.06 -2.99 3.13
N LEU A 40 2.75 -3.66 2.20
CA LEU A 40 2.88 -3.23 0.81
C LEU A 40 1.55 -3.33 0.06
N LEU A 41 0.87 -4.49 0.15
CA LEU A 41 -0.46 -4.73 -0.43
C LEU A 41 -1.51 -3.76 0.08
N ARG A 42 -1.42 -3.33 1.35
CA ARG A 42 -2.35 -2.32 1.91
C ARG A 42 -1.97 -0.89 1.54
N GLY A 43 -0.72 -0.63 1.12
CA GLY A 43 -0.23 0.71 0.80
C GLY A 43 0.04 1.61 2.00
N LYS A 44 0.10 1.06 3.23
CA LYS A 44 0.32 1.85 4.46
C LYS A 44 1.68 2.54 4.53
N HIS A 45 2.63 2.11 3.70
CA HIS A 45 3.94 2.72 3.59
C HIS A 45 3.93 4.02 2.78
N LYS A 46 2.86 4.30 2.01
CA LYS A 46 2.73 5.52 1.21
C LYS A 46 2.11 6.66 2.03
N PRO A 47 2.58 7.91 1.86
CA PRO A 47 2.05 9.06 2.58
C PRO A 47 0.62 9.44 2.17
N ASN A 48 0.16 8.96 1.02
CA ASN A 48 -1.20 9.18 0.49
C ASN A 48 -2.20 8.07 0.85
N TYR A 49 -1.89 7.27 1.88
CA TYR A 49 -2.74 6.17 2.33
C TYR A 49 -4.14 6.68 2.71
N THR A 50 -5.14 6.15 2.02
CA THR A 50 -6.56 6.47 2.26
C THR A 50 -7.28 5.17 2.61
N PRO A 51 -7.84 5.01 3.83
CA PRO A 51 -8.28 3.70 4.33
C PRO A 51 -9.36 2.98 3.51
N HIS A 52 -10.19 3.75 2.81
CA HIS A 52 -11.34 3.27 2.03
C HIS A 52 -11.01 3.09 0.54
N VAL A 53 -9.80 3.46 0.11
CA VAL A 53 -9.33 3.31 -1.28
C VAL A 53 -8.19 2.30 -1.30
N ASP A 54 -8.17 1.47 -2.34
CA ASP A 54 -7.09 0.52 -2.57
C ASP A 54 -5.88 1.27 -3.18
N CYS A 55 -5.00 1.74 -2.29
CA CYS A 55 -3.78 2.49 -2.63
C CYS A 55 -2.50 1.64 -2.66
N GLY A 56 -2.61 0.33 -2.42
CA GLY A 56 -1.46 -0.55 -2.27
C GLY A 56 -0.80 -0.97 -3.57
N ASP A 57 0.35 -1.62 -3.43
CA ASP A 57 1.15 -2.12 -4.55
C ASP A 57 0.87 -3.59 -4.82
N ASN A 58 1.15 -4.00 -6.05
CA ASN A 58 1.07 -5.41 -6.42
C ASN A 58 2.36 -6.09 -6.00
N VAL A 59 2.24 -7.15 -5.20
CA VAL A 59 3.39 -7.86 -4.65
C VAL A 59 3.50 -9.23 -5.33
N ILE A 60 4.65 -9.50 -5.94
CA ILE A 60 5.02 -10.80 -6.49
C ILE A 60 6.07 -11.41 -5.58
N ILE A 61 5.81 -12.60 -5.05
CA ILE A 61 6.77 -13.32 -4.20
C ILE A 61 7.44 -14.42 -5.05
N ILE A 62 8.76 -14.47 -5.00
CA ILE A 62 9.57 -15.51 -5.62
C ILE A 62 10.33 -16.31 -4.55
N ASN A 63 10.74 -17.53 -4.90
CA ASN A 63 11.48 -18.45 -4.02
C ASN A 63 10.74 -18.75 -2.70
N ALA A 64 9.45 -19.08 -2.83
CA ALA A 64 8.57 -19.43 -1.70
C ALA A 64 8.98 -20.73 -0.99
#